data_AF-A0A0C9XKK4-F1
#
_entry.id   AF-A0A0C9XKK4-F1
#
_cell.length_a   1.000
_cell.length_b   1.000
_cell.length_c   1.000
_cell.angle_alpha   90.00
_cell.angle_beta   90.00
_cell.angle_gamma   90.00
#
_symmetry.space_group_name_H-M   'P 1'
#
loop_
_entity.id
_entity.type
_entity.pdbx_description
1 polymer ?
#
loop_
_entity_poly.entity_id
_entity_poly.type
_entity_poly.pdbx_seq_one_letter_code
_entity_poly.pdbx_strand_id
1 'polypeptide(L)'
;MAKIVLLTESLPFIINLNGIYLLGYGWLFGMSLWITFFGGVIAYRSLPRQQFGALQHKTFPIYFVKSIVLSAGLLAIWTLNHPDVLEHYARPNIADVAQAYALLTVFLTQSFNYLVIGPMTSKTMFERHRLEKEEGKSYNEPGVSGQMKALNRKFGMLHGISSLANLGAVISLGFHGLWIGNAGVKRN
;
A
#
# COMPACT_ATOMS: atom_id res chain seq x y z
N MET A 1 38.08 10.05 16.13
CA MET A 1 37.73 10.86 14.94
C MET A 1 36.96 9.99 13.98
N ALA A 2 35.85 10.47 13.41
CA ALA A 2 35.19 9.76 12.32
C ALA A 2 36.16 9.68 11.13
N LYS A 3 36.31 8.49 10.54
CA LYS A 3 37.18 8.30 9.37
C LYS A 3 36.58 9.12 8.22
N ILE A 4 37.37 10.00 7.60
CA ILE A 4 36.92 10.70 6.40
C ILE A 4 36.75 9.66 5.30
N VAL A 5 35.53 9.56 4.77
CA VAL A 5 35.19 8.65 3.68
C VAL A 5 35.10 9.48 2.40
N LEU A 6 35.95 9.19 1.42
CA LEU A 6 35.91 9.85 0.13
C LEU A 6 34.80 9.25 -0.73
N LEU A 7 33.99 10.12 -1.34
CA LEU A 7 32.88 9.71 -2.19
C LEU A 7 33.36 8.88 -3.38
N THR A 8 34.47 9.27 -4.00
CA THR A 8 35.07 8.57 -5.15
C THR A 8 35.47 7.14 -4.83
N GLU A 9 35.91 6.88 -3.60
CA GLU A 9 36.27 5.54 -3.12
C GLU A 9 35.02 4.71 -2.78
N SER A 10 33.91 5.35 -2.42
CA SER A 10 32.70 4.66 -1.94
C SER A 10 31.65 4.42 -3.03
N LEU A 11 31.62 5.25 -4.07
CA LEU A 11 30.60 5.23 -5.12
C LEU A 11 30.44 3.87 -5.82
N PRO A 12 31.50 3.09 -6.10
CA PRO A 12 31.33 1.76 -6.68
C PRO A 12 30.60 0.77 -5.76
N PHE A 13 30.61 1.01 -4.45
CA PHE A 13 30.10 0.09 -3.44
C PHE A 13 28.68 0.40 -2.97
N ILE A 14 28.12 1.57 -3.28
CA ILE A 14 26.76 1.94 -2.82
C ILE A 14 25.64 1.27 -3.63
N ILE A 15 25.92 0.89 -4.89
CA ILE A 15 24.99 0.12 -5.73
C ILE A 15 25.16 -1.37 -5.39
N ASN A 16 24.61 -1.76 -4.25
CA ASN A 16 24.59 -3.13 -3.78
C ASN A 16 23.17 -3.54 -3.38
N LEU A 17 23.00 -4.80 -2.98
CA LEU A 17 21.68 -5.33 -2.63
C LEU A 17 20.97 -4.53 -1.51
N ASN A 18 21.71 -4.00 -0.53
CA ASN A 18 21.14 -3.17 0.53
C ASN A 18 20.73 -1.78 0.04
N GLY A 19 21.52 -1.19 -0.85
CA GLY A 19 21.17 0.08 -1.49
C GLY A 19 19.89 -0.05 -2.31
N ILE A 20 19.79 -1.12 -3.12
CA ILE A 20 18.59 -1.43 -3.89
C ILE A 20 17.39 -1.71 -2.97
N TYR A 21 17.60 -2.46 -1.89
CA TYR A 21 16.58 -2.71 -0.87
C TYR A 21 16.04 -1.41 -0.29
N LEU A 22 16.91 -0.50 0.13
CA LEU A 22 16.51 0.76 0.75
C LEU A 22 15.78 1.67 -0.25
N LEU A 23 16.20 1.71 -1.51
CA LEU A 23 15.49 2.44 -2.56
C LEU A 23 14.11 1.83 -2.84
N GLY A 24 14.01 0.49 -2.91
CA GLY A 24 12.74 -0.21 -3.09
C GLY A 24 11.78 0.01 -1.91
N TYR A 25 12.30 -0.05 -0.69
CA TYR A 25 11.55 0.27 0.52
C TYR A 25 11.10 1.74 0.53
N GLY A 26 12.00 2.69 0.23
CA GLY A 26 11.68 4.12 0.18
C GLY A 26 10.63 4.44 -0.86
N TRP A 27 10.69 3.81 -2.04
CA TRP A 27 9.65 3.91 -3.05
C TRP A 27 8.33 3.36 -2.52
N LEU A 28 8.30 2.13 -2.01
CA LEU A 28 7.08 1.50 -1.52
C LEU A 28 6.41 2.34 -0.42
N PHE A 29 7.15 2.69 0.63
CA PHE A 29 6.61 3.43 1.76
C PHE A 29 6.21 4.86 1.39
N GLY A 30 7.06 5.56 0.64
CA GLY A 30 6.77 6.92 0.18
C GLY A 30 5.54 6.98 -0.73
N MET A 31 5.40 6.05 -1.67
CA MET A 31 4.23 5.92 -2.53
C MET A 31 2.97 5.62 -1.71
N SER A 32 3.04 4.68 -0.75
CA SER A 32 1.90 4.33 0.11
C SER A 32 1.43 5.50 0.96
N LEU A 33 2.35 6.29 1.54
CA LEU A 33 2.00 7.52 2.26
C LEU A 33 1.38 8.55 1.31
N TRP A 34 2.02 8.81 0.17
CA TRP A 34 1.58 9.81 -0.78
C TRP A 34 0.17 9.51 -1.30
N ILE A 35 -0.06 8.30 -1.82
CA ILE A 35 -1.34 7.97 -2.46
C ILE A 35 -2.51 8.01 -1.47
N THR A 36 -2.26 7.57 -0.23
CA THR A 36 -3.31 7.36 0.78
C THR A 36 -3.71 8.66 1.47
N PHE A 37 -2.72 9.44 1.92
CA PHE A 37 -2.98 10.59 2.80
C PHE A 37 -2.96 11.93 2.07
N PHE A 38 -2.26 12.02 0.93
CA PHE A 38 -2.09 13.27 0.22
C PHE A 38 -2.80 13.25 -1.13
N GLY A 39 -2.33 12.42 -2.07
CA GLY A 39 -2.85 12.35 -3.44
C GLY A 39 -4.34 12.06 -3.49
N GLY A 40 -4.84 11.07 -2.74
CA GLY A 40 -6.26 10.76 -2.65
C GLY A 40 -7.09 11.91 -2.06
N VAL A 41 -6.61 12.56 -0.99
CA VAL A 41 -7.32 13.66 -0.32
C VAL A 41 -7.37 14.91 -1.20
N ILE A 42 -6.25 15.27 -1.83
CA ILE A 42 -6.18 16.38 -2.79
C ILE A 42 -7.15 16.11 -3.94
N ALA A 43 -7.08 14.93 -4.57
CA ALA A 43 -7.98 14.58 -5.68
C ALA A 43 -9.46 14.61 -5.27
N TYR A 44 -9.80 14.11 -4.09
CA TYR A 44 -11.17 14.14 -3.56
C TYR A 44 -11.70 15.56 -3.38
N ARG A 45 -10.84 16.49 -2.92
CA ARG A 45 -11.21 17.89 -2.71
C ARG A 45 -11.24 18.72 -4.00
N SER A 46 -10.46 18.33 -5.00
CA SER A 46 -10.27 19.12 -6.23
C SER A 46 -11.14 18.68 -7.40
N LEU A 47 -11.63 17.43 -7.42
CA LEU A 47 -12.35 16.88 -8.57
C LEU A 47 -13.83 16.65 -8.27
N PRO A 48 -14.73 16.86 -9.26
CA PRO A 48 -16.07 16.32 -9.22
C PRO A 48 -16.07 14.82 -8.95
N ARG A 49 -17.02 14.32 -8.17
CA ARG A 49 -17.05 12.94 -7.65
C ARG A 49 -16.87 11.86 -8.72
N GLN A 50 -17.50 12.04 -9.89
CA GLN A 50 -17.40 11.08 -10.99
C GLN A 50 -15.98 11.06 -11.60
N GLN A 51 -15.34 12.23 -11.73
CA GLN A 51 -13.96 12.33 -12.18
C GLN A 51 -12.97 11.78 -11.14
N PHE A 52 -13.21 12.07 -9.85
CA PHE A 52 -12.46 11.45 -8.76
C PHE A 52 -12.55 9.92 -8.83
N GLY A 53 -13.76 9.37 -8.91
CA GLY A 53 -13.97 7.92 -9.03
C GLY A 53 -13.27 7.30 -10.25
N ALA A 54 -13.31 7.98 -11.39
CA ALA A 54 -12.61 7.55 -12.60
C ALA A 54 -11.08 7.57 -12.43
N LEU A 55 -10.53 8.61 -11.78
CA LEU A 55 -9.11 8.69 -11.45
C LEU A 55 -8.70 7.56 -10.50
N GLN A 56 -9.45 7.34 -9.41
CA GLN A 56 -9.16 6.26 -8.45
C GLN A 56 -9.17 4.88 -9.12
N HIS A 57 -10.14 4.62 -10.02
CA HIS A 57 -10.23 3.38 -10.78
C HIS A 57 -9.00 3.11 -11.67
N LYS A 58 -8.29 4.15 -12.12
CA LYS A 58 -7.04 4.02 -12.87
C LYS A 58 -5.81 3.94 -11.97
N THR A 59 -5.80 4.71 -10.89
CA THR A 59 -4.64 4.85 -10.00
C THR A 59 -4.44 3.62 -9.11
N PHE A 60 -5.49 3.11 -8.46
CA PHE A 60 -5.33 2.06 -7.46
C PHE A 60 -4.83 0.72 -8.00
N PRO A 61 -5.28 0.22 -9.17
CA PRO A 61 -4.72 -1.01 -9.73
C PRO A 61 -3.21 -0.93 -9.94
N ILE A 62 -2.71 0.21 -10.45
CA ILE A 62 -1.27 0.44 -10.65
C ILE A 62 -0.55 0.47 -9.29
N TYR A 63 -1.08 1.24 -8.34
CA TYR A 63 -0.54 1.32 -6.99
C TYR A 63 -0.45 -0.08 -6.33
N PHE A 64 -1.53 -0.86 -6.35
CA PHE A 64 -1.55 -2.18 -5.73
C PHE A 64 -0.56 -3.14 -6.39
N VAL A 65 -0.47 -3.17 -7.72
CA VAL A 65 0.51 -4.02 -8.42
C VAL A 65 1.94 -3.62 -8.06
N LYS A 66 2.25 -2.32 -8.03
CA LYS A 66 3.58 -1.85 -7.60
C LYS A 66 3.86 -2.24 -6.16
N SER A 67 2.89 -2.10 -5.26
CA SER A 67 3.02 -2.50 -3.86
C SER A 67 3.26 -4.00 -3.70
N ILE A 68 2.54 -4.84 -4.46
CA ILE A 68 2.71 -6.30 -4.47
C ILE A 68 4.12 -6.67 -4.92
N VAL A 69 4.58 -6.14 -6.06
CA VAL A 69 5.90 -6.44 -6.62
C VAL A 69 7.02 -5.99 -5.68
N LEU A 70 6.93 -4.76 -5.16
CA LEU A 70 7.94 -4.20 -4.27
C LEU A 70 7.97 -4.96 -2.93
N SER A 71 6.82 -5.22 -2.30
CA SER A 71 6.77 -5.95 -1.03
C SER A 71 7.24 -7.40 -1.17
N ALA A 72 6.91 -8.08 -2.27
CA ALA A 72 7.42 -9.42 -2.55
C ALA A 72 8.95 -9.43 -2.75
N GLY A 73 9.48 -8.46 -3.51
CA GLY A 73 10.91 -8.33 -3.73
C GLY A 73 11.67 -8.02 -2.42
N LEU A 74 11.15 -7.10 -1.61
CA LEU A 74 11.72 -6.80 -0.29
C LEU A 74 11.65 -8.02 0.63
N LEU A 75 10.51 -8.72 0.69
CA LEU A 75 10.39 -9.94 1.49
C LEU A 75 11.43 -10.99 1.07
N ALA A 76 11.58 -11.23 -0.22
CA ALA A 76 12.57 -12.18 -0.73
C ALA A 76 14.01 -11.79 -0.34
N ILE A 77 14.40 -10.52 -0.54
CA ILE A 77 15.73 -10.06 -0.18
C ILE A 77 15.94 -10.11 1.34
N TRP A 78 14.92 -9.76 2.13
CA TRP A 78 14.98 -9.83 3.59
C TRP A 78 15.22 -11.26 4.07
N THR A 79 14.44 -12.22 3.57
CA THR A 79 14.60 -13.64 3.91
C THR A 79 15.96 -14.19 3.48
N LEU A 80 16.48 -13.77 2.33
CA LEU A 80 17.83 -14.19 1.88
C LEU A 80 18.94 -13.66 2.78
N ASN A 81 18.81 -12.44 3.32
CA ASN A 81 19.80 -11.84 4.21
C ASN A 81 19.65 -12.28 5.67
N HIS A 82 18.53 -12.89 6.06
CA HIS A 82 18.22 -13.29 7.44
C HIS A 82 17.73 -14.75 7.48
N PRO A 83 18.65 -15.73 7.48
CA PRO A 83 18.30 -17.16 7.44
C PRO A 83 17.44 -17.61 8.63
N ASP A 84 17.57 -16.96 9.79
CA ASP A 84 16.73 -17.14 10.99
C ASP A 84 15.23 -17.03 10.67
N VAL A 85 14.84 -16.29 9.61
CA VAL A 85 13.44 -16.17 9.18
C VAL A 85 12.85 -17.53 8.81
N LEU A 86 13.59 -18.35 8.06
CA LEU A 86 13.13 -19.67 7.62
C LEU A 86 13.24 -20.71 8.73
N GLU A 87 14.30 -20.64 9.53
CA GLU A 87 14.50 -21.57 10.65
C GLU A 87 13.47 -21.37 11.77
N HIS A 88 13.03 -20.12 11.97
CA HIS A 88 12.17 -19.76 13.09
C HIS A 88 10.85 -19.08 12.67
N TYR A 89 10.34 -19.39 11.48
CA TYR A 89 9.12 -18.76 10.95
C TYR A 89 7.94 -18.82 11.94
N ALA A 90 7.82 -19.87 12.75
CA ALA A 90 6.78 -20.01 13.77
C ALA A 90 6.94 -19.09 15.01
N ARG A 91 7.99 -18.27 15.08
CA ARG A 91 8.35 -17.45 16.25
C ARG A 91 8.32 -15.96 15.89
N PRO A 92 7.14 -15.32 15.83
CA PRO A 92 7.00 -13.90 15.45
C PRO A 92 7.63 -12.93 16.45
N ASN A 93 8.06 -13.40 17.62
CA ASN A 93 8.80 -12.60 18.60
C ASN A 93 10.28 -12.44 18.24
N ILE A 94 10.80 -13.18 17.26
CA ILE A 94 12.13 -12.94 16.69
C ILE A 94 12.02 -11.78 15.71
N ALA A 95 12.90 -10.79 15.85
CA ALA A 95 12.78 -9.53 15.12
C ALA A 95 12.80 -9.73 13.61
N ASP A 96 13.72 -10.52 13.07
CA ASP A 96 13.82 -10.76 11.62
C ASP A 96 12.57 -11.45 11.06
N VAL A 97 11.98 -12.37 11.84
CA VAL A 97 10.70 -13.03 11.52
C VAL A 97 9.56 -12.01 11.55
N ALA A 98 9.51 -11.15 12.56
CA ALA A 98 8.50 -10.08 12.67
C ALA A 98 8.58 -9.12 11.47
N GLN A 99 9.79 -8.78 11.03
CA GLN A 99 10.00 -7.94 9.84
C GLN A 99 9.54 -8.62 8.55
N ALA A 100 9.83 -9.91 8.39
CA ALA A 100 9.31 -10.69 7.28
C ALA A 100 7.77 -10.71 7.28
N TYR A 101 7.14 -10.85 8.44
CA TYR A 101 5.68 -10.79 8.59
C TYR A 101 5.08 -9.41 8.34
N ALA A 102 5.80 -8.33 8.64
CA ALA A 102 5.39 -6.98 8.25
C ALA A 102 5.33 -6.85 6.72
N LEU A 103 6.36 -7.28 6.01
CA LEU A 103 6.40 -7.27 4.54
C LEU A 103 5.36 -8.22 3.92
N LEU A 104 5.17 -9.40 4.50
CA LEU A 104 4.15 -10.36 4.08
C LEU A 104 2.74 -9.78 4.27
N THR A 105 2.49 -9.07 5.38
CA THR A 105 1.22 -8.37 5.61
C THR A 105 0.93 -7.37 4.51
N VAL A 106 1.94 -6.58 4.10
CA VAL A 106 1.82 -5.65 2.97
C VAL A 106 1.48 -6.42 1.69
N PHE A 107 2.24 -7.46 1.36
CA PHE A 107 1.99 -8.26 0.17
C PHE A 107 0.55 -8.82 0.12
N LEU A 108 0.09 -9.42 1.21
CA LEU A 108 -1.23 -10.05 1.29
C LEU A 108 -2.37 -9.03 1.24
N THR A 109 -2.27 -7.94 2.00
CA THR A 109 -3.31 -6.90 2.04
C THR A 109 -3.43 -6.17 0.70
N GLN A 110 -2.30 -5.90 0.03
CA GLN A 110 -2.29 -5.25 -1.28
C GLN A 110 -2.78 -6.22 -2.38
N SER A 111 -2.45 -7.51 -2.30
CA SER A 111 -3.00 -8.54 -3.18
C SER A 111 -4.51 -8.68 -3.01
N PHE A 112 -5.00 -8.70 -1.76
CA PHE A 112 -6.43 -8.75 -1.46
C PHE A 112 -7.17 -7.52 -2.02
N ASN A 113 -6.57 -6.34 -1.88
CA ASN A 113 -7.08 -5.11 -2.48
C ASN A 113 -7.12 -5.17 -4.00
N TYR A 114 -6.07 -5.67 -4.65
CA TYR A 114 -6.00 -5.75 -6.10
C TYR A 114 -6.98 -6.78 -6.69
N LEU A 115 -7.01 -7.98 -6.11
CA LEU A 115 -7.71 -9.13 -6.69
C LEU A 115 -9.20 -9.18 -6.33
N VAL A 116 -9.58 -8.66 -5.16
CA VAL A 116 -10.93 -8.83 -4.60
C VAL A 116 -11.61 -7.49 -4.38
N ILE A 117 -11.10 -6.67 -3.46
CA ILE A 117 -11.84 -5.50 -2.98
C ILE A 117 -11.87 -4.37 -4.00
N GLY A 118 -10.78 -4.11 -4.71
CA GLY A 118 -10.68 -3.06 -5.73
C GLY A 118 -11.68 -3.25 -6.88
N PRO A 119 -11.74 -4.43 -7.52
CA PRO A 119 -12.72 -4.73 -8.56
C PRO A 119 -14.17 -4.59 -8.06
N MET A 120 -14.48 -5.12 -6.87
CA MET A 120 -15.82 -5.01 -6.28
C MET A 120 -16.21 -3.55 -5.99
N THR A 121 -15.28 -2.77 -5.42
CA THR A 121 -15.48 -1.35 -5.10
C THR A 121 -15.73 -0.55 -6.38
N SER A 122 -14.94 -0.79 -7.42
CA SER A 122 -15.05 -0.11 -8.71
C SER A 122 -16.35 -0.43 -9.42
N LYS A 123 -16.76 -1.70 -9.41
CA LYS A 123 -18.07 -2.12 -9.94
C LYS A 123 -19.21 -1.38 -9.24
N THR A 124 -19.23 -1.36 -7.92
CA THR A 124 -20.28 -0.66 -7.15
C THR A 124 -20.22 0.87 -7.33
N MET A 125 -19.04 1.44 -7.53
CA MET A 125 -18.88 2.86 -7.88
C MET A 125 -19.53 3.19 -9.23
N PHE A 126 -19.32 2.37 -10.26
CA PHE A 126 -19.97 2.56 -11.56
C PHE A 126 -21.47 2.28 -11.52
N GLU A 127 -21.93 1.30 -10.75
CA GLU A 127 -23.36 1.06 -10.49
C GLU A 127 -24.03 2.31 -9.90
N ARG A 128 -23.38 2.98 -8.93
CA ARG A 128 -23.85 4.25 -8.36
C ARG A 128 -23.90 5.35 -9.42
N HIS A 129 -22.83 5.53 -10.21
CA HIS A 129 -22.80 6.55 -11.26
C HIS A 129 -23.88 6.35 -12.33
N ARG A 130 -24.19 5.10 -12.67
CA ARG A 130 -25.30 4.80 -13.59
C ARG A 130 -26.63 5.20 -12.97
N LEU A 131 -26.89 4.78 -11.74
CA LEU A 131 -28.15 5.04 -11.06
C LEU A 131 -28.37 6.54 -10.79
N GLU A 132 -27.32 7.32 -10.54
CA GLU A 132 -27.43 8.78 -10.45
C GLU A 132 -27.97 9.41 -11.75
N LYS A 133 -27.56 8.89 -12.91
CA LYS A 133 -28.06 9.36 -14.21
C LYS A 133 -29.50 8.93 -14.46
N GLU A 134 -29.86 7.72 -14.04
CA GLU A 134 -31.21 7.18 -14.16
C GLU A 134 -32.21 7.92 -13.25
N GLU A 135 -31.82 8.24 -12.02
CA GLU A 135 -32.66 8.95 -11.05
C GLU A 135 -32.65 10.48 -11.23
N GLY A 136 -31.66 11.02 -11.97
CA GLY A 136 -31.43 12.47 -12.06
C GLY A 136 -31.05 13.11 -10.72
N LYS A 137 -30.53 12.32 -9.78
CA LYS A 137 -30.19 12.70 -8.40
C LYS A 137 -28.80 12.21 -8.04
N SER A 138 -28.01 13.03 -7.35
CA SER A 138 -26.77 12.60 -6.71
C SER A 138 -27.05 11.59 -5.60
N TYR A 139 -26.11 10.66 -5.38
CA TYR A 139 -26.23 9.55 -4.44
C TYR A 139 -26.61 9.92 -3.00
N ASN A 140 -26.36 11.17 -2.58
CA ASN A 140 -26.57 11.69 -1.23
C ASN A 140 -27.72 12.70 -1.14
N GLU A 141 -28.46 12.94 -2.22
CA GLU A 141 -29.61 13.84 -2.18
C GLU A 141 -30.76 13.27 -1.34
N PRO A 142 -31.55 14.13 -0.67
CA PRO A 142 -32.77 13.71 0.00
C PRO A 142 -33.71 12.97 -0.96
N GLY A 143 -34.24 11.84 -0.51
CA GLY A 143 -35.20 11.07 -1.31
C GLY A 143 -34.58 10.26 -2.48
N VAL A 144 -33.29 9.93 -2.43
CA VAL A 144 -32.72 8.87 -3.29
C VAL A 144 -33.41 7.52 -3.05
N SER A 145 -33.43 6.67 -4.08
CA SER A 145 -34.13 5.38 -4.01
C SER A 145 -33.56 4.43 -2.95
N GLY A 146 -34.34 3.40 -2.61
CA GLY A 146 -33.85 2.30 -1.76
C GLY A 146 -32.64 1.57 -2.38
N GLN A 147 -32.59 1.48 -3.72
CA GLN A 147 -31.48 0.89 -4.44
C GLN A 147 -30.21 1.72 -4.31
N MET A 148 -30.29 3.05 -4.42
CA MET A 148 -29.16 3.95 -4.21
C MET A 148 -28.63 3.85 -2.77
N LYS A 149 -29.51 3.79 -1.77
CA LYS A 149 -29.12 3.57 -0.36
C LYS A 149 -28.36 2.26 -0.17
N ALA A 150 -28.83 1.17 -0.79
CA ALA A 150 -28.16 -0.13 -0.73
C ALA A 150 -26.76 -0.07 -1.39
N LEU A 151 -26.63 0.56 -2.55
CA LEU A 151 -25.35 0.75 -3.23
C LEU A 151 -24.39 1.63 -2.42
N ASN A 152 -24.87 2.69 -1.79
CA ASN A 152 -24.06 3.54 -0.91
C ASN A 152 -23.50 2.76 0.28
N ARG A 153 -24.33 1.94 0.95
CA ARG A 153 -23.88 1.08 2.05
C ARG A 153 -22.83 0.08 1.59
N LYS A 154 -23.07 -0.58 0.45
CA LYS A 154 -22.12 -1.54 -0.13
C LYS A 154 -20.79 -0.86 -0.50
N PHE A 155 -20.84 0.30 -1.14
CA PHE A 155 -19.64 1.07 -1.48
C PHE A 155 -18.88 1.48 -0.23
N GLY A 156 -19.55 2.04 0.78
CA GLY A 156 -18.92 2.47 2.03
C GLY A 156 -18.22 1.32 2.76
N MET A 157 -18.86 0.14 2.81
CA MET A 157 -18.26 -1.07 3.37
C MET A 157 -17.01 -1.51 2.59
N LEU A 158 -17.10 -1.65 1.26
CA LEU A 158 -15.98 -2.11 0.44
C LEU A 158 -14.80 -1.12 0.47
N HIS A 159 -15.11 0.18 0.36
CA HIS A 159 -14.10 1.24 0.49
C HIS A 159 -13.45 1.22 1.87
N GLY A 160 -14.23 1.08 2.95
CA GLY A 160 -13.72 0.98 4.32
C GLY A 160 -12.77 -0.21 4.51
N ILE A 161 -13.14 -1.39 4.02
CA ILE A 161 -12.28 -2.59 4.06
C ILE A 161 -10.97 -2.32 3.31
N SER A 162 -11.04 -1.74 2.12
CA SER A 162 -9.85 -1.42 1.32
C SER A 162 -8.91 -0.45 2.02
N SER A 163 -9.48 0.61 2.58
CA SER A 163 -8.77 1.65 3.32
C SER A 163 -8.11 1.09 4.58
N LEU A 164 -8.77 0.20 5.33
CA LEU A 164 -8.20 -0.46 6.51
C LEU A 164 -7.06 -1.41 6.13
N ALA A 165 -7.22 -2.23 5.09
CA ALA A 165 -6.16 -3.09 4.59
C ALA A 165 -4.92 -2.28 4.18
N ASN A 166 -5.15 -1.16 3.49
CA ASN A 166 -4.08 -0.27 3.05
C ASN A 166 -3.43 0.50 4.22
N LEU A 167 -4.19 0.91 5.23
CA LEU A 167 -3.66 1.50 6.46
C LEU A 167 -2.79 0.51 7.23
N GLY A 168 -3.23 -0.75 7.34
CA GLY A 168 -2.43 -1.83 7.92
C GLY A 168 -1.09 -1.99 7.20
N ALA A 169 -1.09 -1.97 5.87
CA ALA A 169 0.15 -2.00 5.08
C ALA A 169 1.07 -0.80 5.37
N VAL A 170 0.53 0.42 5.46
CA VAL A 170 1.32 1.61 5.82
C VAL A 170 1.96 1.46 7.21
N ILE A 171 1.19 0.98 8.20
CA ILE A 171 1.69 0.78 9.56
C ILE A 171 2.79 -0.29 9.57
N SER A 172 2.60 -1.40 8.86
CA SER A 172 3.60 -2.46 8.71
C SER A 172 4.88 -1.94 8.05
N LEU A 173 4.77 -1.09 7.01
CA LEU A 173 5.91 -0.45 6.38
C LEU A 173 6.62 0.51 7.34
N GLY A 174 5.88 1.31 8.11
CA GLY A 174 6.44 2.20 9.12
C GLY A 174 7.21 1.44 10.20
N PHE A 175 6.64 0.35 10.72
CA PHE A 175 7.32 -0.55 11.65
C PHE A 175 8.62 -1.11 11.04
N HIS A 176 8.56 -1.57 9.79
CA HIS A 176 9.73 -2.09 9.10
C HIS A 176 10.82 -1.03 8.85
N GLY A 177 10.42 0.18 8.48
CA GLY A 177 11.32 1.31 8.31
C GLY A 177 12.04 1.71 9.58
N LEU A 178 11.32 1.75 10.72
CA LEU A 178 11.93 2.02 12.01
C LEU A 178 12.98 0.95 12.36
N TRP A 179 12.69 -0.32 12.06
CA TRP A 179 13.66 -1.39 12.26
C TRP A 179 14.91 -1.20 11.39
N ILE A 180 14.75 -0.97 10.07
CA ILE A 180 15.88 -0.72 9.17
C ILE A 180 16.71 0.48 9.65
N GLY A 181 16.04 1.57 10.05
CA GLY A 181 16.73 2.78 10.53
C GLY A 181 17.56 2.55 11.79
N ASN A 182 17.15 1.61 12.65
CA ASN A 182 17.84 1.30 13.90
C ASN A 182 18.90 0.19 13.76
N ALA A 183 18.56 -0.91 13.08
CA ALA A 183 19.37 -2.14 13.03
C ALA A 183 20.09 -2.33 11.68
N GLY A 184 19.73 -1.57 10.64
CA GLY A 184 20.23 -1.75 9.29
C GLY A 184 19.46 -2.80 8.48
N VAL A 185 19.86 -2.97 7.22
CA VAL A 185 19.25 -3.95 6.27
C VAL A 185 19.89 -5.33 6.37
N LYS A 186 21.13 -5.43 6.88
CA LYS A 186 21.84 -6.68 7.10
C LYS A 186 22.18 -6.82 8.58
N ARG A 187 22.20 -8.06 9.07
CA ARG A 187 22.86 -8.40 10.32
C ARG A 187 24.38 -8.42 10.10
N ASN A 188 25.13 -7.77 10.99
CA ASN A 188 26.59 -7.88 11.06
C ASN A 188 27.01 -9.28 11.49
#